data_AF-A0A4Q3RQQ5-F1
#
_entry.id   AF-A0A4Q3RQQ5-F1
#
_cell.length_a   1.000
_cell.length_b   1.000
_cell.length_c   1.000
_cell.angle_alpha   90.00
_cell.angle_beta   90.00
_cell.angle_gamma   90.00
#
_symmetry.space_group_name_H-M   'P 1'
#
loop_
_entity.id
_entity.type
_entity.pdbx_description
1 polymer ?
#
loop_
_entity_poly.entity_id
_entity_poly.type
_entity_poly.pdbx_seq_one_letter_code
_entity_poly.pdbx_strand_id
1 'polypeptide(L)'
;MQIPAGALLQTINTPDDLKKVPKEKLHQVCDELRQYIIDVVSVHGGHFAASLGVVELSVALHYIYNTPYDQLVWDVGHQAYGHKILTGRRDDFSTNRKYGGLSGFPKRSESEYDTFGVGHSSTSISAALGMA
;
A
#
# COMPACT_ATOMS: atom_id res chain seq x y z
N MET A 1 3.56 12.88 -17.12
CA MET A 1 2.93 13.82 -16.16
C MET A 1 3.40 13.39 -14.78
N GLN A 2 4.05 14.26 -14.01
CA GLN A 2 4.35 13.96 -12.61
C GLN A 2 3.09 14.22 -11.79
N ILE A 3 2.69 13.23 -10.99
CA ILE A 3 1.57 13.35 -10.05
C ILE A 3 2.22 13.48 -8.67
N PRO A 4 2.29 14.68 -8.08
CA PRO A 4 2.93 14.86 -6.79
C PRO A 4 2.02 14.32 -5.68
N ALA A 5 2.62 13.67 -4.68
CA ALA A 5 1.92 13.33 -3.44
C ALA A 5 1.68 14.57 -2.58
N GLY A 6 0.75 14.50 -1.63
CA GLY A 6 0.54 15.56 -0.63
C GLY A 6 1.79 15.78 0.25
N ALA A 7 1.87 16.96 0.89
CA ALA A 7 3.07 17.40 1.59
C ALA A 7 3.49 16.45 2.73
N LEU A 8 2.54 15.86 3.45
CA LEU A 8 2.84 14.91 4.52
C LEU A 8 3.18 13.53 3.95
N LEU A 9 2.42 13.05 2.96
CA LEU A 9 2.66 11.78 2.30
C LEU A 9 4.03 11.73 1.60
N GLN A 10 4.51 12.86 1.08
CA GLN A 10 5.86 13.00 0.51
C GLN A 10 6.98 12.68 1.52
N THR A 11 6.74 12.90 2.81
CA THR A 11 7.72 12.61 3.87
C THR A 11 7.75 11.14 4.28
N ILE A 12 6.80 10.34 3.82
CA ILE A 12 6.62 8.94 4.21
C ILE A 12 7.10 8.04 3.07
N ASN A 13 8.28 7.46 3.21
CA ASN A 13 8.78 6.45 2.28
C ASN A 13 8.62 5.05 2.84
N THR A 14 8.70 4.89 4.16
CA THR A 14 8.60 3.59 4.84
C THR A 14 7.61 3.63 6.00
N PRO A 15 7.16 2.46 6.52
CA PRO A 15 6.35 2.42 7.74
C PRO A 15 7.02 3.08 8.94
N ASP A 16 8.34 3.10 9.01
CA ASP A 16 9.07 3.79 10.09
C ASP A 16 8.99 5.31 9.99
N ASP A 17 8.83 5.87 8.79
CA ASP A 17 8.53 7.29 8.62
C ASP A 17 7.09 7.59 9.01
N LEU A 18 6.15 6.70 8.65
CA LEU A 18 4.75 6.82 9.05
C LEU A 18 4.60 6.83 10.59
N LYS A 19 5.33 5.99 11.32
CA LYS A 19 5.31 5.95 12.79
C LYS A 19 5.81 7.24 13.46
N LYS A 20 6.63 8.05 12.76
CA LYS A 20 7.09 9.36 13.26
C LYS A 20 6.02 10.45 13.13
N VAL A 21 4.97 10.21 12.36
CA VAL A 21 3.86 11.15 12.20
C VAL A 21 3.03 11.20 13.49
N PRO A 22 2.72 12.39 14.03
CA PRO A 22 1.81 12.52 15.18
C PRO A 22 0.44 11.92 14.88
N LYS A 23 -0.18 11.28 15.88
CA LYS A 23 -1.46 10.56 15.70
C LYS A 23 -2.57 11.47 15.16
N GLU A 24 -2.56 12.73 15.56
CA GLU A 24 -3.53 13.76 15.19
C GLU A 24 -3.44 14.10 13.68
N LYS A 25 -2.31 13.77 13.05
CA LYS A 25 -2.05 13.97 11.62
C LYS A 25 -2.35 12.74 10.77
N LEU A 26 -2.72 11.60 11.35
CA LEU A 26 -2.99 10.38 10.58
C LEU A 26 -4.20 10.51 9.65
N HIS A 27 -5.21 11.30 10.04
CA HIS A 27 -6.32 11.63 9.14
C HIS A 27 -5.83 12.37 7.89
N GLN A 28 -4.91 13.33 8.05
CA GLN A 28 -4.29 14.03 6.93
C GLN A 28 -3.47 13.06 6.04
N VAL A 29 -2.75 12.10 6.62
CA VAL A 29 -2.07 11.05 5.83
C VAL A 29 -3.08 10.25 5.00
N CYS A 30 -4.21 9.87 5.59
CA CYS A 30 -5.27 9.13 4.88
C CYS A 30 -5.84 9.96 3.72
N ASP A 31 -6.12 11.24 3.93
CA ASP A 31 -6.65 12.13 2.89
C ASP A 31 -5.67 12.30 1.74
N GLU A 32 -4.39 12.55 2.04
CA GLU A 32 -3.36 12.69 1.01
C GLU A 32 -3.09 11.37 0.27
N LEU A 33 -3.12 10.23 0.96
CA LEU A 33 -2.99 8.90 0.35
C LEU A 33 -4.16 8.59 -0.56
N ARG A 34 -5.38 8.88 -0.11
CA ARG A 34 -6.61 8.74 -0.91
C ARG A 34 -6.54 9.59 -2.17
N GLN A 35 -6.20 10.86 -2.04
CA GLN A 35 -6.10 11.75 -3.19
C GLN A 35 -5.02 11.28 -4.17
N TYR A 36 -3.86 10.85 -3.66
CA TYR A 36 -2.79 10.33 -4.51
C TYR A 36 -3.21 9.08 -5.30
N ILE A 37 -3.92 8.14 -4.66
CA ILE A 37 -4.48 6.97 -5.36
C ILE A 37 -5.47 7.41 -6.44
N ILE A 38 -6.35 8.38 -6.14
CA ILE A 38 -7.32 8.90 -7.11
C ILE A 38 -6.61 9.49 -8.33
N ASP A 39 -5.63 10.36 -8.11
CA ASP A 39 -4.91 11.04 -9.18
C ASP A 39 -4.18 10.04 -10.08
N VAL A 40 -3.44 9.09 -9.51
CA VAL A 40 -2.71 8.09 -10.30
C VAL A 40 -3.65 7.18 -11.08
N VAL A 41 -4.71 6.68 -10.44
CA VAL A 41 -5.64 5.73 -11.07
C VAL A 41 -6.51 6.42 -12.13
N SER A 42 -6.81 7.73 -11.99
CA SER A 42 -7.53 8.49 -13.01
C SER A 42 -6.81 8.55 -14.36
N VAL A 43 -5.46 8.50 -14.35
CA VAL A 43 -4.62 8.57 -15.55
C VAL A 43 -4.22 7.18 -16.06
N HIS A 44 -3.99 6.22 -15.15
CA HIS A 44 -3.39 4.92 -15.50
C HIS A 44 -4.32 3.71 -15.33
N GLY A 45 -5.51 3.89 -14.76
CA GLY A 45 -6.44 2.81 -14.44
C GLY A 45 -5.95 1.92 -13.30
N GLY A 46 -6.77 0.93 -12.91
CA GLY A 46 -6.45 -0.02 -11.85
C GLY A 46 -7.58 -0.25 -10.85
N HIS A 47 -7.25 -0.89 -9.73
CA HIS A 47 -8.22 -1.25 -8.69
C HIS A 47 -8.53 -0.06 -7.78
N PHE A 48 -9.49 0.74 -8.23
CA PHE A 48 -9.89 2.00 -7.60
C PHE A 48 -10.67 1.80 -6.29
N ALA A 49 -11.93 1.35 -6.38
CA ALA A 49 -12.85 1.34 -5.24
C ALA A 49 -12.36 0.48 -4.07
N ALA A 50 -11.80 -0.70 -4.36
CA ALA A 50 -11.27 -1.60 -3.33
C ALA A 50 -10.13 -0.96 -2.53
N SER A 51 -9.23 -0.24 -3.20
CA SER A 51 -8.11 0.45 -2.56
C SER A 51 -8.56 1.64 -1.71
N LEU A 52 -9.55 2.41 -2.19
CA LEU A 52 -10.08 3.55 -1.43
C LEU A 52 -10.80 3.13 -0.14
N GLY A 53 -11.42 1.96 -0.13
CA GLY A 53 -12.13 1.41 1.03
C GLY A 53 -11.23 0.94 2.18
N VAL A 54 -9.91 0.83 1.97
CA VAL A 54 -8.96 0.33 2.98
C VAL A 54 -7.80 1.30 3.24
N VAL A 55 -7.94 2.57 2.87
CA VAL A 55 -6.90 3.61 3.10
C VAL A 55 -6.57 3.73 4.58
N GLU A 56 -7.59 3.96 5.42
CA GLU A 56 -7.43 4.10 6.87
C GLU A 56 -6.88 2.83 7.49
N LEU A 57 -7.36 1.66 7.04
CA LEU A 57 -6.89 0.36 7.51
C LEU A 57 -5.40 0.17 7.17
N SER A 58 -4.98 0.51 5.95
CA SER A 58 -3.58 0.41 5.52
C SER A 58 -2.67 1.29 6.37
N VAL A 59 -3.09 2.54 6.62
CA VAL A 59 -2.36 3.47 7.49
C VAL A 59 -2.28 2.93 8.92
N ALA A 60 -3.40 2.50 9.50
CA ALA A 60 -3.43 1.99 10.87
C ALA A 60 -2.57 0.74 11.06
N LEU A 61 -2.62 -0.22 10.11
CA LEU A 61 -1.81 -1.43 10.16
C LEU A 61 -0.32 -1.11 10.14
N HIS A 62 0.15 -0.27 9.22
CA HIS A 62 1.57 0.10 9.14
C HIS A 62 2.02 1.04 10.26
N TYR A 63 1.10 1.78 10.87
CA TYR A 63 1.42 2.60 12.04
C TYR A 63 1.62 1.77 13.31
N ILE A 64 0.83 0.69 13.48
CA ILE A 64 0.85 -0.12 14.70
C ILE A 64 1.80 -1.30 14.61
N TYR A 65 1.82 -2.02 13.49
CA TYR A 65 2.67 -3.20 13.32
C TYR A 65 4.09 -2.83 12.91
N ASN A 66 5.05 -3.65 13.33
CA ASN A 66 6.45 -3.53 12.98
C ASN A 66 6.77 -4.23 11.66
N THR A 67 6.08 -3.89 10.57
CA THR A 67 6.37 -4.46 9.24
C THR A 67 7.76 -3.99 8.76
N PRO A 68 8.59 -4.85 8.15
CA PRO A 68 8.27 -6.19 7.65
C PRO A 68 8.54 -7.35 8.64
N TYR A 69 9.00 -7.06 9.86
CA TYR A 69 9.17 -8.09 10.90
C TYR A 69 7.82 -8.75 11.21
N ASP A 70 6.80 -7.93 11.48
CA ASP A 70 5.42 -8.42 11.55
C ASP A 70 4.90 -8.65 10.14
N GLN A 71 4.38 -9.85 9.90
CA GLN A 71 3.99 -10.28 8.56
C GLN A 71 2.53 -9.90 8.27
N LEU A 72 2.32 -8.96 7.34
CA LEU A 72 1.00 -8.55 6.88
C LEU A 72 0.62 -9.26 5.58
N VAL A 73 -0.53 -9.95 5.57
CA VAL A 73 -1.06 -10.67 4.41
C VAL A 73 -2.35 -10.01 3.90
N TRP A 74 -2.39 -9.66 2.61
CA TRP A 74 -3.59 -9.15 1.94
C TRP A 74 -4.21 -10.24 1.08
N ASP A 75 -5.48 -10.59 1.31
CA ASP A 75 -6.20 -11.54 0.44
C ASP A 75 -6.54 -10.91 -0.92
N VAL A 76 -6.36 -11.64 -2.03
CA VAL A 76 -6.38 -11.17 -3.44
C VAL A 76 -5.32 -10.10 -3.73
N GLY A 77 -5.27 -9.02 -2.95
CA GLY A 77 -4.28 -7.94 -3.04
C GLY A 77 -4.73 -6.71 -3.82
N HIS A 78 -5.90 -6.74 -4.47
CA HIS A 78 -6.40 -5.64 -5.28
C HIS A 78 -6.68 -4.34 -4.51
N GLN A 79 -6.79 -4.43 -3.20
CA GLN A 79 -7.00 -3.33 -2.27
C GLN A 79 -5.69 -2.76 -1.69
N ALA A 80 -4.55 -3.36 -2.00
CA ALA A 80 -3.26 -3.10 -1.35
C ALA A 80 -2.47 -1.92 -1.97
N TYR A 81 -3.12 -0.98 -2.66
CA TYR A 81 -2.42 0.17 -3.24
C TYR A 81 -1.84 1.10 -2.17
N GLY A 82 -2.62 1.37 -1.12
CA GLY A 82 -2.16 2.13 0.04
C GLY A 82 -0.95 1.47 0.72
N HIS A 83 -1.00 0.14 0.88
CA HIS A 83 0.13 -0.66 1.34
C HIS A 83 1.39 -0.45 0.49
N LYS A 84 1.30 -0.58 -0.86
CA LYS A 84 2.46 -0.37 -1.74
C LYS A 84 3.06 1.05 -1.60
N ILE A 85 2.20 2.06 -1.58
CA ILE A 85 2.61 3.47 -1.48
C ILE A 85 3.36 3.74 -0.17
N LEU A 86 2.86 3.23 0.97
CA LEU A 86 3.44 3.42 2.30
C LEU A 86 4.70 2.56 2.56
N THR A 87 5.07 1.67 1.63
CA THR A 87 6.17 0.71 1.77
C THR A 87 7.21 0.86 0.65
N GLY A 88 7.59 2.10 0.38
CA GLY A 88 8.74 2.43 -0.48
C GLY A 88 8.46 2.56 -1.97
N ARG A 89 7.20 2.36 -2.40
CA ARG A 89 6.87 2.29 -3.84
C ARG A 89 5.99 3.44 -4.34
N ARG A 90 5.88 4.53 -3.57
CA ARG A 90 5.11 5.72 -3.96
C ARG A 90 5.57 6.28 -5.31
N ASP A 91 6.86 6.54 -5.47
CA ASP A 91 7.37 7.27 -6.64
C ASP A 91 7.26 6.43 -7.94
N ASP A 92 7.36 5.09 -7.81
CA ASP A 92 7.16 4.15 -8.92
C ASP A 92 5.68 3.78 -9.14
N PHE A 93 4.76 4.27 -8.31
CA PHE A 93 3.37 3.81 -8.31
C PHE A 93 2.63 4.10 -9.62
N SER A 94 3.06 5.14 -10.35
CA SER A 94 2.57 5.43 -11.71
C SER A 94 2.82 4.32 -12.73
N THR A 95 3.70 3.36 -12.43
CA THR A 95 4.01 2.19 -13.27
C THR A 95 3.12 0.98 -12.97
N ASN A 96 2.28 1.06 -11.93
CA ASN A 96 1.44 -0.04 -11.49
C ASN A 96 0.58 -0.61 -12.64
N ARG A 97 0.61 -1.94 -12.78
CA ARG A 97 -0.02 -2.73 -13.85
C ARG A 97 0.50 -2.48 -15.26
N LYS A 98 1.59 -1.73 -15.44
CA LYS A 98 2.28 -1.62 -16.73
C LYS A 98 3.28 -2.75 -16.89
N TYR A 99 3.53 -3.14 -18.14
CA TYR A 99 4.59 -4.10 -18.45
C TYR A 99 5.94 -3.57 -17.95
N GLY A 100 6.66 -4.40 -17.18
CA GLY A 100 7.92 -4.01 -16.54
C GLY A 100 7.79 -3.06 -15.34
N GLY A 101 6.57 -2.68 -14.94
CA GLY A 101 6.29 -1.86 -13.76
C GLY A 101 5.84 -2.68 -12.56
N LEU A 102 5.27 -2.00 -11.56
CA LEU A 102 4.75 -2.65 -10.36
C LEU A 102 3.57 -3.58 -10.68
N SER A 103 3.49 -4.68 -9.95
CA SER A 103 2.36 -5.60 -9.95
C SER A 103 1.11 -4.94 -9.35
N GLY A 104 -0.06 -5.24 -9.93
CA GLY A 104 -1.36 -4.81 -9.40
C GLY A 104 -1.75 -5.47 -8.06
N PHE A 105 -0.96 -6.44 -7.61
CA PHE A 105 -1.15 -7.20 -6.38
C PHE A 105 0.18 -7.31 -5.61
N PRO A 106 0.18 -7.57 -4.30
CA PRO A 106 1.39 -7.92 -3.57
C PRO A 106 2.15 -9.08 -4.22
N LYS A 107 3.44 -8.89 -4.41
CA LYS A 107 4.36 -9.80 -5.07
C LYS A 107 5.66 -9.86 -4.28
N ARG A 108 5.97 -11.03 -3.69
CA ARG A 108 7.14 -11.23 -2.80
C ARG A 108 8.48 -10.79 -3.39
N SER A 109 8.66 -10.93 -4.70
CA SER A 109 9.91 -10.52 -5.37
C SER A 109 10.00 -9.01 -5.64
N GLU A 110 8.92 -8.26 -5.41
CA GLU A 110 8.84 -6.81 -5.64
C GLU A 110 9.16 -6.02 -4.36
N SER A 111 8.84 -6.55 -3.18
CA SER A 111 9.04 -5.87 -1.91
C SER A 111 9.09 -6.85 -0.74
N GLU A 112 9.93 -6.55 0.27
CA GLU A 112 9.96 -7.29 1.53
C GLU A 112 8.66 -7.17 2.35
N TYR A 113 7.87 -6.12 2.10
CA TYR A 113 6.58 -5.90 2.75
C TYR A 113 5.45 -6.74 2.13
N ASP A 114 5.66 -7.31 0.94
CA ASP A 114 4.71 -8.18 0.26
C ASP A 114 4.93 -9.63 0.73
N THR A 115 4.52 -9.95 1.95
CA THR A 115 4.89 -11.20 2.65
C THR A 115 4.40 -12.48 1.97
N PHE A 116 3.26 -12.40 1.28
CA PHE A 116 2.67 -13.49 0.52
C PHE A 116 2.22 -13.01 -0.86
N GLY A 117 2.50 -13.81 -1.89
CA GLY A 117 2.13 -13.49 -3.28
C GLY A 117 0.69 -13.90 -3.55
N VAL A 118 -0.11 -12.98 -4.08
CA VAL A 118 -1.57 -13.18 -4.22
C VAL A 118 -2.10 -12.77 -5.59
N GLY A 119 -3.32 -13.24 -5.88
CA GLY A 119 -4.10 -12.92 -7.07
C GLY A 119 -5.44 -13.67 -7.05
N HIS A 120 -5.41 -14.96 -6.71
CA HIS A 120 -6.61 -15.70 -6.34
C HIS A 120 -7.05 -15.37 -4.90
N SER A 121 -8.35 -15.39 -4.67
CA SER A 121 -8.96 -15.14 -3.35
C SER A 121 -8.83 -16.33 -2.41
N SER A 122 -9.09 -16.06 -1.13
CA SER A 122 -9.26 -17.07 -0.07
C SER A 122 -7.99 -17.85 0.25
N THR A 123 -6.82 -17.26 -0.03
CA THR A 123 -5.51 -17.87 0.22
C THR A 123 -4.84 -17.34 1.49
N SER A 124 -5.27 -16.17 1.97
CA SER A 124 -4.62 -15.44 3.07
C SER A 124 -4.60 -16.19 4.40
N ILE A 125 -5.73 -16.77 4.84
CA ILE A 125 -5.83 -17.42 6.16
C ILE A 125 -4.95 -18.67 6.21
N SER A 126 -4.98 -19.50 5.18
CA SER A 126 -4.11 -20.69 5.09
C SER A 126 -2.64 -20.32 5.05
N ALA A 127 -2.28 -19.24 4.32
CA ALA A 127 -0.91 -18.73 4.30
C ALA A 127 -0.49 -18.22 5.69
N ALA A 128 -1.32 -17.39 6.32
CA ALA A 128 -1.05 -16.84 7.65
C ALA A 128 -0.91 -17.94 8.71
N LEU A 129 -1.71 -19.00 8.63
CA LEU A 129 -1.60 -20.16 9.53
C LEU A 129 -0.24 -20.86 9.41
N GLY A 130 0.31 -20.97 8.21
CA GLY A 130 1.64 -21.59 8.00
C GLY A 130 2.81 -20.66 8.36
N MET A 131 2.55 -19.36 8.54
CA MET A 131 3.54 -18.33 8.85
C MET A 131 3.63 -18.04 10.36
N ALA A 132 2.56 -18.33 11.11
CA ALA A 132 2.47 -18.21 12.56
C ALA A 132 3.10 -19.41 13.29
#